data_AF-A0A2P8HXI8-F1
#
_entry.id   AF-A0A2P8HXI8-F1
#
_cell.length_a   1.000
_cell.length_b   1.000
_cell.length_c   1.000
_cell.angle_alpha   90.00
_cell.angle_beta   90.00
_cell.angle_gamma   90.00
#
_symmetry.space_group_name_H-M   'P 1'
#
loop_
_entity.id
_entity.type
_entity.pdbx_description
1 polymer ?
#
loop_
_entity_poly.entity_id
_entity_poly.type
_entity_poly.pdbx_seq_one_letter_code
_entity_poly.pdbx_strand_id
1 'polypeptide(L)'
;MRTYREQQAVEYEDMAVQYDKLVQSLNARSAFLANETRFTHLRLYKEQVEQIEEIQAYFRNVGMSESDMTTEAVLTMALKEFYEFVQSLRTES
;
A
#
# COMPACT_ATOMS: atom_id res chain seq x y z
N MET A 1 -60.21 1.51 2.49
CA MET A 1 -59.48 1.29 3.77
C MET A 1 -58.64 0.05 3.57
N ARG A 2 -57.30 0.15 3.60
CA ARG A 2 -56.44 -1.04 3.48
C ARG A 2 -56.56 -1.87 4.75
N THR A 3 -56.54 -3.19 4.62
CA THR A 3 -56.52 -4.07 5.79
C THR A 3 -55.16 -3.99 6.48
N TYR A 4 -55.11 -4.29 7.78
CA TYR A 4 -53.87 -4.30 8.55
C TYR A 4 -52.79 -5.20 7.93
N ARG A 5 -53.19 -6.32 7.31
CA ARG A 5 -52.29 -7.22 6.58
C ARG A 5 -51.70 -6.60 5.32
N GLU A 6 -52.50 -5.84 4.57
CA GLU A 6 -52.01 -5.13 3.38
C GLU A 6 -51.06 -3.99 3.75
N GLN A 7 -51.25 -3.34 4.90
CA GLN A 7 -50.31 -2.33 5.41
C GLN A 7 -48.97 -2.97 5.80
N GLN A 8 -48.99 -4.08 6.53
CA GLN A 8 -47.75 -4.80 6.85
C GLN A 8 -47.02 -5.31 5.61
N ALA A 9 -47.74 -5.81 4.61
CA ALA A 9 -47.12 -6.28 3.37
C ALA A 9 -46.35 -5.16 2.65
N VAL A 10 -46.92 -3.96 2.60
CA VAL A 10 -46.27 -2.77 2.01
C VAL A 10 -45.05 -2.34 2.84
N GLU A 11 -45.17 -2.34 4.17
CA GLU A 11 -44.03 -2.00 5.04
C GLU A 11 -42.86 -2.98 4.89
N TYR A 12 -43.14 -4.28 4.77
CA TYR A 12 -42.10 -5.27 4.53
C TYR A 12 -41.47 -5.15 3.14
N GLU A 13 -42.25 -4.82 2.13
CA GLU A 13 -41.75 -4.57 0.77
C GLU A 13 -40.83 -3.34 0.75
N ASP A 14 -41.24 -2.25 1.40
CA ASP A 14 -40.42 -1.04 1.54
C ASP A 14 -39.11 -1.34 2.30
N MET A 15 -39.16 -2.13 3.36
CA MET A 15 -37.96 -2.58 4.10
C MET A 15 -37.03 -3.42 3.24
N ALA A 16 -37.57 -4.34 2.42
CA ALA A 16 -36.77 -5.16 1.52
C ALA A 16 -36.07 -4.30 0.45
N VAL A 17 -36.76 -3.31 -0.11
CA VAL A 17 -36.17 -2.36 -1.08
C VAL A 17 -35.05 -1.54 -0.44
N GLN A 18 -35.23 -1.09 0.80
CA GLN A 18 -34.18 -0.35 1.52
C GLN A 18 -32.97 -1.24 1.82
N TYR A 19 -33.19 -2.49 2.20
CA TYR A 19 -32.14 -3.47 2.42
C TYR A 19 -31.31 -3.72 1.15
N ASP A 20 -31.97 -3.95 0.01
CA ASP A 20 -31.28 -4.16 -1.27
C ASP A 20 -30.43 -2.97 -1.68
N LYS A 21 -30.94 -1.73 -1.49
CA LYS A 21 -30.17 -0.51 -1.73
C LYS A 21 -28.93 -0.43 -0.83
N LEU A 22 -29.06 -0.80 0.43
CA LEU A 22 -27.94 -0.81 1.36
C LEU A 22 -26.88 -1.84 0.93
N VAL A 23 -27.29 -3.06 0.58
CA VAL A 23 -26.39 -4.11 0.08
C VAL A 23 -25.65 -3.66 -1.18
N GLN A 24 -26.34 -3.05 -2.14
CA GLN A 24 -25.71 -2.50 -3.34
C GLN A 24 -24.65 -1.43 -2.99
N SER A 25 -24.96 -0.53 -2.05
CA SER A 25 -24.02 0.51 -1.62
C SER A 25 -22.78 -0.07 -0.93
N LEU A 26 -22.95 -1.10 -0.09
CA LEU A 26 -21.87 -1.78 0.59
C LEU A 26 -20.95 -2.48 -0.40
N ASN A 27 -21.53 -3.22 -1.36
CA ASN A 27 -20.76 -3.89 -2.41
C ASN A 27 -19.96 -2.91 -3.27
N ALA A 28 -20.56 -1.79 -3.66
CA ALA A 28 -19.86 -0.74 -4.41
C ALA A 28 -18.68 -0.16 -3.62
N ARG A 29 -18.87 0.09 -2.32
CA ARG A 29 -17.83 0.64 -1.44
C ARG A 29 -16.71 -0.37 -1.17
N SER A 30 -17.04 -1.65 -0.98
CA SER A 30 -16.05 -2.72 -0.86
C SER A 30 -15.23 -2.89 -2.12
N ALA A 31 -15.86 -2.82 -3.30
CA ALA A 31 -15.15 -2.87 -4.58
C ALA A 31 -14.22 -1.67 -4.77
N PHE A 32 -14.66 -0.47 -4.38
CA PHE A 32 -13.82 0.73 -4.38
C PHE A 32 -12.59 0.57 -3.47
N LEU A 33 -12.79 0.14 -2.22
CA LEU A 33 -11.70 -0.09 -1.26
C LEU A 33 -10.72 -1.16 -1.73
N ALA A 34 -11.21 -2.26 -2.33
CA ALA A 34 -10.35 -3.29 -2.89
C ALA A 34 -9.48 -2.74 -4.04
N ASN A 35 -10.04 -1.90 -4.90
CA ASN A 35 -9.30 -1.24 -5.98
C ASN A 35 -8.28 -0.23 -5.45
N GLU A 36 -8.65 0.59 -4.47
CA GLU A 36 -7.77 1.57 -3.82
C GLU A 36 -6.59 0.88 -3.11
N THR A 37 -6.87 -0.21 -2.40
CA THR A 37 -5.86 -1.04 -1.74
C THR A 37 -4.91 -1.66 -2.77
N ARG A 38 -5.44 -2.22 -3.86
CA ARG A 38 -4.63 -2.77 -4.96
C ARG A 38 -3.74 -1.71 -5.61
N PHE A 39 -4.28 -0.51 -5.85
CA PHE A 39 -3.51 0.60 -6.41
C PHE A 39 -2.38 1.04 -5.46
N THR A 40 -2.67 1.09 -4.16
CA THR A 40 -1.67 1.42 -3.13
C THR A 40 -0.55 0.38 -3.11
N HIS A 41 -0.88 -0.91 -3.16
CA HIS A 41 0.14 -1.97 -3.23
C HIS A 41 0.98 -1.91 -4.51
N LEU A 42 0.36 -1.62 -5.67
CA LEU A 42 1.10 -1.43 -6.93
C LEU A 42 2.05 -0.23 -6.86
N ARG A 43 1.60 0.88 -6.27
CA ARG A 43 2.44 2.06 -6.05
C ARG A 43 3.63 1.74 -5.13
N LEU A 44 3.37 1.09 -3.99
CA LEU A 44 4.42 0.69 -3.05
C LEU A 44 5.43 -0.26 -3.69
N TYR A 45 4.97 -1.21 -4.50
CA TYR A 45 5.86 -2.10 -5.25
C TYR A 45 6.72 -1.33 -6.25
N LYS A 46 6.15 -0.37 -6.98
CA LYS A 46 6.90 0.51 -7.89
C LYS A 46 7.98 1.30 -7.15
N GLU A 47 7.62 1.91 -6.02
CA GLU A 47 8.55 2.66 -5.16
C GLU A 47 9.69 1.76 -4.64
N GLN A 48 9.39 0.52 -4.26
CA GLN A 48 10.42 -0.45 -3.83
C GLN A 48 11.37 -0.83 -4.97
N VAL A 49 10.86 -1.04 -6.19
CA VAL A 49 11.69 -1.34 -7.35
C VAL A 49 12.61 -0.16 -7.68
N GLU A 50 12.08 1.06 -7.70
CA GLU A 50 12.86 2.29 -7.94
C GLU A 50 13.98 2.45 -6.88
N GLN A 51 13.67 2.22 -5.61
CA GLN A 51 14.68 2.24 -4.53
C GLN A 51 15.77 1.20 -4.74
N ILE A 52 15.42 -0.03 -5.16
CA ILE A 52 16.42 -1.07 -5.44
C ILE A 52 17.31 -0.67 -6.64
N GLU A 53 16.73 -0.09 -7.69
CA GLU A 53 17.48 0.38 -8.86
C GLU A 53 18.44 1.51 -8.49
N GLU A 54 18.01 2.46 -7.66
CA GLU A 54 18.85 3.54 -7.13
C GLU A 54 20.01 2.99 -6.29
N ILE A 55 19.71 2.03 -5.41
CA ILE A 55 20.72 1.34 -4.58
C ILE A 55 21.75 0.66 -5.49
N GLN A 56 21.30 -0.12 -6.47
CA GLN A 56 22.20 -0.78 -7.43
C GLN A 56 23.03 0.24 -8.24
N ALA A 57 22.44 1.36 -8.65
CA ALA A 57 23.15 2.43 -9.35
C ALA A 57 24.23 3.07 -8.48
N TYR A 58 23.93 3.35 -7.21
CA TYR A 58 24.91 3.83 -6.24
C TYR A 58 26.09 2.85 -6.11
N PHE A 59 25.81 1.56 -5.96
CA PHE A 59 26.86 0.55 -5.83
C PHE A 59 27.73 0.38 -7.08
N ARG A 60 27.16 0.55 -8.28
CA ARG A 60 27.96 0.66 -9.52
C ARG A 60 28.89 1.87 -9.49
N ASN A 61 28.41 3.01 -8.99
CA ASN A 61 29.21 4.24 -8.91
C ASN A 61 30.36 4.16 -7.89
N VAL A 62 30.20 3.39 -6.81
CA VAL A 62 31.26 3.14 -5.81
C VAL A 62 32.25 2.05 -6.29
N GLY A 63 32.08 1.52 -7.50
CA GLY A 63 33.02 0.60 -8.15
C GLY A 63 32.91 -0.85 -7.67
N MET A 64 31.77 -1.23 -7.08
CA MET A 64 31.51 -2.60 -6.62
C MET A 64 31.06 -3.48 -7.80
N SER A 65 31.66 -4.67 -7.95
CA SER A 65 31.32 -5.57 -9.07
C SER A 65 29.95 -6.23 -8.85
N GLU A 66 29.21 -6.52 -9.93
CA GLU A 66 27.88 -7.16 -9.83
C GLU A 66 27.93 -8.53 -9.13
N SER A 67 29.05 -9.26 -9.23
CA SER A 67 29.26 -10.52 -8.51
C SER A 67 29.40 -10.35 -6.99
N ASP A 68 29.72 -9.14 -6.53
CA ASP A 68 29.86 -8.80 -5.11
C ASP A 68 28.61 -8.10 -4.54
N MET A 69 27.61 -7.79 -5.38
CA MET A 69 26.32 -7.20 -4.99
C MET A 69 25.38 -8.21 -4.31
N THR A 70 25.88 -8.92 -3.30
CA THR A 70 25.04 -9.74 -2.42
C THR A 70 24.29 -8.85 -1.43
N THR A 71 23.13 -9.31 -0.94
CA THR A 71 22.33 -8.55 0.04
C THR A 71 23.14 -8.26 1.31
N GLU A 72 23.94 -9.21 1.79
CA GLU A 72 24.83 -8.98 2.94
C GLU A 72 25.92 -7.93 2.67
N ALA A 73 26.53 -7.92 1.49
CA ALA A 73 27.54 -6.92 1.13
C ALA A 73 26.95 -5.51 1.05
N VAL A 74 25.76 -5.40 0.43
CA VAL A 74 24.99 -4.15 0.35
C VAL A 74 24.68 -3.60 1.74
N LEU A 75 24.17 -4.43 2.65
CA LEU A 75 23.84 -4.02 4.03
C LEU A 75 25.09 -3.59 4.81
N THR A 76 26.19 -4.31 4.66
CA THR A 76 27.45 -4.04 5.36
C THR A 76 28.06 -2.70 4.92
N MET A 77 28.04 -2.41 3.63
CA MET A 77 28.51 -1.13 3.10
C MET A 77 27.59 0.02 3.48
N ALA A 78 26.26 -0.16 3.39
CA ALA A 78 25.30 0.87 3.78
C ALA A 78 25.45 1.24 5.27
N LEU A 79 25.69 0.27 6.14
CA LEU A 79 25.99 0.51 7.56
C LEU A 79 27.30 1.28 7.76
N LYS A 80 28.33 1.00 6.95
CA LYS A 80 29.61 1.71 6.99
C LYS A 80 29.45 3.18 6.57
N GLU A 81 28.79 3.45 5.44
CA GLU A 81 28.52 4.80 4.95
C GLU A 81 27.63 5.59 5.93
N PHE A 82 26.61 4.94 6.50
CA PHE A 82 25.78 5.54 7.54
C PHE A 82 26.58 5.90 8.79
N TYR A 83 27.50 5.03 9.21
CA TYR A 83 28.39 5.30 10.33
C TYR A 83 29.33 6.48 10.06
N GLU A 84 29.92 6.55 8.86
CA GLU A 84 30.78 7.67 8.44
C GLU A 84 30.01 9.00 8.40
N PHE A 85 28.76 8.98 7.91
CA PHE A 85 27.87 10.14 7.95
C PHE A 85 27.52 10.59 9.39
N VAL A 86 27.21 9.66 10.29
CA VAL A 86 26.95 10.00 11.70
C VAL A 86 28.20 10.58 12.37
N GLN A 87 29.39 10.06 12.03
CA GLN A 87 30.67 10.61 12.50
C GLN A 87 30.92 12.03 12.00
N SER A 88 30.64 12.33 10.73
CA SER A 88 30.84 13.68 10.17
C SER A 88 29.96 14.72 10.86
N LEU A 89 28.70 14.39 11.16
CA LEU A 89 27.78 15.26 11.91
C LEU A 89 28.29 15.57 13.33
N ARG A 90 29.02 14.64 13.94
CA ARG A 90 29.58 14.79 15.29
C ARG A 90 30.83 15.65 15.31
N THR A 91 31.46 15.86 14.16
CA THR A 91 32.71 16.62 14.00
C THR A 91 32.44 18.09 13.64
N GLU A 92 31.21 18.42 13.21
CA GLU A 92 30.76 19.79 12.92
C GLU A 92 30.16 20.54 14.14
N SER A 93 30.29 19.98 15.35
CA SER A 93 29.94 20.63 16.64
C SER A 93 31.17 20.95 17.45
#